data_AF-A0A7C7ZI28-F1
#
_entry.id   AF-A0A7C7ZI28-F1
#
_cell.length_a   1.000
_cell.length_b   1.000
_cell.length_c   1.000
_cell.angle_alpha   90.00
_cell.angle_beta   90.00
_cell.angle_gamma   90.00
#
_symmetry.space_group_name_H-M   'P 1'
#
loop_
_entity.id
_entity.type
_entity.pdbx_description
1 polymer ?
#
loop_
_entity_poly.entity_id
_entity_poly.type
_entity_poly.pdbx_seq_one_letter_code
_entity_poly.pdbx_strand_id
1 'polypeptide(L)'
;MRLEGVPAEQPECVIGDQPLRIDDVVGLANGRLRAVLAGSARGRMKRSADILSRLHERGGDIYGVTTSVGGSVGTRVPPAQASDLSLNVMRMHGIGTGRILDDVESAAVIAARLSSLAQGLSGIRPEVADRMIELLEERALPRIPSEGSVGASGDLTPLSYVAAVLVGEREVNFGGREVDAAAALRELGLVPLKLLPKESLALMNGTSMTTALACLAWSRARRLARIASTLTAMTSIAIDGNAIHFDRRLHAAKPHPGQGRVAEWIRADLDGFQSRLKPSRLQDR
;
A
#
# COMPACT_ATOMS: atom_id res chain seq x y z
N MET A 1 6.93 -26.52 29.54
CA MET A 1 5.49 -26.54 29.26
C MET A 1 4.96 -25.11 29.33
N ARG A 2 5.05 -24.35 28.23
CA ARG A 2 4.39 -23.06 28.07
C ARG A 2 3.19 -23.31 27.16
N LEU A 3 2.04 -22.86 27.64
CA LEU A 3 0.72 -23.04 27.06
C LEU A 3 0.65 -22.40 25.67
N GLU A 4 -0.10 -23.06 24.79
CA GLU A 4 -0.44 -22.64 23.43
C GLU A 4 -0.94 -21.18 23.45
N GLY A 5 -0.26 -20.33 22.68
CA GLY A 5 -0.49 -18.90 22.65
C GLY A 5 -1.76 -18.57 21.88
N VAL A 6 -2.77 -18.08 22.58
CA VAL A 6 -3.81 -17.25 21.98
C VAL A 6 -3.08 -16.07 21.29
N PRO A 7 -3.23 -15.87 19.97
CA PRO A 7 -2.63 -14.72 19.31
C PRO A 7 -3.17 -13.45 19.98
N ALA A 8 -2.28 -12.54 20.38
CA ALA A 8 -2.71 -11.23 20.85
C ALA A 8 -3.57 -10.58 19.76
N GLU A 9 -4.76 -10.08 20.14
CA GLU A 9 -5.71 -9.48 19.21
C GLU A 9 -5.03 -8.31 18.50
N GLN A 10 -4.87 -8.42 17.17
CA GLN A 10 -4.20 -7.39 16.38
C GLN A 10 -5.11 -6.14 16.33
N PRO A 11 -4.57 -4.93 16.58
CA PRO A 11 -5.38 -3.72 16.52
C PRO A 11 -5.95 -3.49 15.12
N GLU A 12 -7.19 -3.01 15.07
CA GLU A 12 -7.91 -2.80 13.82
C GLU A 12 -7.54 -1.47 13.14
N CYS A 13 -7.55 -1.49 11.81
CA CYS A 13 -7.45 -0.33 10.95
C CYS A 13 -8.72 -0.24 10.10
N VAL A 14 -9.58 0.73 10.43
CA VAL A 14 -10.84 0.96 9.72
C VAL A 14 -10.59 1.64 8.37
N ILE A 15 -10.91 0.96 7.28
CA ILE A 15 -10.71 1.41 5.91
C ILE A 15 -11.94 2.16 5.42
N GLY A 16 -11.74 3.41 4.98
CA GLY A 16 -12.72 4.18 4.21
C GLY A 16 -13.55 5.21 4.99
N ASP A 17 -13.48 5.29 6.31
CA ASP A 17 -14.07 6.41 7.05
C ASP A 17 -13.19 7.66 7.03
N GLN A 18 -11.87 7.47 6.99
CA GLN A 18 -10.87 8.52 6.88
C GLN A 18 -9.75 8.09 5.91
N PRO A 19 -8.98 9.04 5.33
CA PRO A 19 -7.78 8.71 4.59
C PRO A 19 -6.78 7.95 5.48
N LEU A 20 -6.23 6.84 4.96
CA LEU A 20 -5.16 6.13 5.66
C LEU A 20 -3.92 7.01 5.81
N ARG A 21 -3.29 6.93 6.98
CA ARG A 21 -1.98 7.52 7.23
C ARG A 21 -0.91 6.57 6.69
N ILE A 22 0.30 7.09 6.47
CA ILE A 22 1.45 6.26 6.05
C ILE A 22 1.69 5.13 7.04
N ASP A 23 1.60 5.41 8.34
CA ASP A 23 1.80 4.42 9.40
C ASP A 23 0.74 3.30 9.38
N ASP A 24 -0.47 3.57 8.89
CA ASP A 24 -1.53 2.55 8.73
C ASP A 24 -1.17 1.59 7.59
N VAL A 25 -0.76 2.11 6.44
CA VAL A 25 -0.31 1.30 5.29
C VAL A 25 0.88 0.42 5.70
N VAL A 26 1.87 1.00 6.39
CA VAL A 26 3.03 0.23 6.87
C VAL A 26 2.62 -0.77 7.96
N GLY A 27 1.64 -0.43 8.81
CA GLY A 27 1.11 -1.32 9.83
C GLY A 27 0.46 -2.57 9.21
N LEU A 28 -0.46 -2.37 8.26
CA LEU A 28 -1.12 -3.43 7.50
C LEU A 28 -0.11 -4.29 6.72
N ALA A 29 0.84 -3.65 6.03
CA ALA A 29 1.86 -4.34 5.25
C ALA A 29 2.70 -5.32 6.08
N ASN A 30 2.99 -4.95 7.33
CA ASN A 30 3.79 -5.76 8.26
C ASN A 30 2.95 -6.71 9.13
N GLY A 31 1.63 -6.82 8.90
CA GLY A 31 0.75 -7.66 9.73
C GLY A 31 0.62 -7.17 11.18
N ARG A 32 0.84 -5.87 11.43
CA ARG A 32 0.69 -5.24 12.76
C ARG A 32 -0.71 -4.67 12.99
N LEU A 33 -1.47 -4.49 11.92
CA LEU A 33 -2.85 -4.01 11.93
C LEU A 33 -3.72 -5.00 11.15
N ARG A 34 -4.97 -5.15 11.56
CA ARG A 34 -6.01 -5.87 10.81
C ARG A 34 -6.89 -4.91 10.04
N ALA A 35 -7.07 -5.10 8.73
CA ALA A 35 -7.93 -4.22 7.93
C ALA A 35 -9.41 -4.55 8.17
N VAL A 36 -10.24 -3.54 8.42
CA VAL A 36 -11.70 -3.69 8.53
C VAL A 36 -12.38 -2.66 7.63
N LEU A 37 -13.22 -3.11 6.69
CA LEU A 37 -13.95 -2.20 5.82
C LEU A 37 -15.07 -1.50 6.59
N ALA A 38 -15.06 -0.16 6.62
CA ALA A 38 -16.10 0.60 7.28
C ALA A 38 -17.49 0.35 6.65
N GLY A 39 -18.54 0.29 7.47
CA GLY A 39 -19.91 0.16 6.99
C GLY A 39 -20.31 1.30 6.03
N SER A 40 -19.82 2.52 6.30
CA SER A 40 -20.03 3.68 5.42
C SER A 40 -19.39 3.49 4.04
N ALA A 41 -18.18 2.92 4.01
CA ALA A 41 -17.41 2.64 2.79
C ALA A 41 -18.06 1.52 1.98
N ARG A 42 -18.46 0.42 2.63
CA ARG A 42 -19.25 -0.65 2.02
C ARG A 42 -20.50 -0.09 1.34
N GLY A 43 -21.23 0.78 2.04
CA GLY A 43 -22.41 1.45 1.50
C GLY A 43 -22.12 2.31 0.26
N ARG A 44 -21.02 3.08 0.25
CA ARG A 44 -20.60 3.86 -0.92
C ARG A 44 -20.21 2.98 -2.10
N MET A 45 -19.40 1.94 -1.86
CA MET A 45 -18.98 0.98 -2.89
C MET A 45 -20.20 0.31 -3.54
N LYS A 46 -21.13 -0.20 -2.72
CA LYS A 46 -22.37 -0.80 -3.23
C LYS A 46 -23.17 0.17 -4.09
N ARG A 47 -23.39 1.41 -3.62
CA ARG A 47 -24.11 2.43 -4.43
C ARG A 47 -23.42 2.70 -5.77
N SER A 48 -22.09 2.77 -5.78
CA SER A 48 -21.28 2.97 -6.98
C SER A 48 -21.47 1.83 -7.98
N ALA A 49 -21.41 0.59 -7.51
CA ALA A 49 -21.63 -0.61 -8.32
C ALA A 49 -23.08 -0.67 -8.85
N ASP A 50 -24.08 -0.38 -8.02
CA ASP A 50 -25.49 -0.35 -8.41
C ASP A 50 -25.78 0.73 -9.48
N ILE A 51 -25.06 1.86 -9.46
CA ILE A 51 -25.15 2.91 -10.50
C ILE A 51 -24.56 2.39 -11.81
N LEU A 52 -23.39 1.75 -11.75
CA LEU A 52 -22.75 1.20 -12.95
C LEU A 52 -23.61 0.11 -13.62
N SER A 53 -24.20 -0.81 -12.84
CA SER A 53 -25.10 -1.85 -13.36
C SER A 53 -26.28 -1.22 -14.10
N ARG A 54 -26.94 -0.23 -13.48
CA ARG A 54 -28.07 0.48 -14.11
C ARG A 54 -27.68 1.25 -15.37
N LEU A 55 -26.49 1.84 -15.42
CA LEU A 55 -25.99 2.51 -16.63
C LEU A 55 -25.69 1.49 -17.74
N HIS A 56 -25.13 0.34 -17.38
CA HIS A 56 -24.87 -0.75 -18.34
C HIS A 56 -26.18 -1.29 -18.94
N GLU A 57 -27.20 -1.52 -18.09
CA GLU A 57 -28.53 -2.00 -18.51
C GLU A 57 -29.29 -1.02 -19.41
N ARG A 58 -29.15 0.30 -19.17
CA ARG A 58 -29.82 1.34 -19.97
C ARG A 58 -29.27 1.49 -21.38
N GLY A 59 -28.13 0.87 -21.68
CA GLY A 59 -27.41 1.08 -22.92
C GLY A 59 -26.67 2.43 -22.94
N GLY A 60 -25.52 2.45 -23.60
CA GLY A 60 -24.66 3.63 -23.69
C GLY A 60 -23.18 3.24 -23.81
N ASP A 61 -22.37 4.18 -24.27
CA ASP A 61 -20.92 4.00 -24.38
C ASP A 61 -20.25 4.31 -23.03
N ILE A 62 -19.70 3.27 -22.40
CA ILE A 62 -19.07 3.31 -21.09
C ILE A 62 -17.67 2.71 -21.25
N TYR A 63 -16.66 3.53 -20.99
CA TYR A 63 -15.24 3.17 -21.09
C TYR A 63 -14.90 1.92 -20.28
N GLY A 64 -14.32 0.91 -20.94
CA GLY A 64 -13.92 -0.36 -20.33
C GLY A 64 -15.09 -1.26 -19.92
N VAL A 65 -16.31 -0.96 -20.40
CA VAL A 65 -17.54 -1.73 -20.14
C VAL A 65 -18.26 -2.08 -21.44
N THR A 66 -18.66 -1.09 -22.21
CA THR A 66 -19.29 -1.27 -23.54
C THR A 66 -18.38 -0.78 -24.68
N THR A 67 -17.26 -0.14 -24.34
CA THR A 67 -16.14 0.12 -25.24
C THR A 67 -14.85 -0.47 -24.70
N SER A 68 -13.89 -0.74 -25.59
CA SER A 68 -12.56 -1.24 -25.21
C SER A 68 -11.73 -0.14 -24.51
N VAL A 69 -10.48 -0.46 -24.16
CA VAL A 69 -9.59 0.41 -23.36
C VAL A 69 -8.43 0.97 -24.18
N GLY A 70 -7.82 2.05 -23.69
CA GLY A 70 -6.62 2.65 -24.27
C GLY A 70 -6.81 3.10 -25.72
N GLY A 71 -5.85 2.77 -26.59
CA GLY A 71 -5.90 3.10 -28.02
C GLY A 71 -7.08 2.49 -28.78
N SER A 72 -7.78 1.51 -28.20
CA SER A 72 -8.94 0.86 -28.80
C SER A 72 -10.29 1.39 -28.29
N VAL A 73 -10.31 2.53 -27.59
CA VAL A 73 -11.54 3.10 -26.98
C VAL A 73 -12.71 3.30 -27.96
N GLY A 74 -12.45 3.46 -29.26
CA GLY A 74 -13.49 3.56 -30.29
C GLY A 74 -14.19 2.24 -30.64
N THR A 75 -13.69 1.10 -30.17
CA THR A 75 -14.24 -0.22 -30.46
C THR A 75 -15.33 -0.58 -29.45
N ARG A 76 -16.57 -0.78 -29.92
CA ARG A 76 -17.67 -1.28 -29.08
C ARG A 76 -17.45 -2.76 -28.75
N VAL A 77 -17.82 -3.13 -27.53
CA VAL A 77 -17.74 -4.50 -27.00
C VAL A 77 -19.17 -5.04 -26.89
N PRO A 78 -19.50 -6.14 -27.58
CA PRO A 78 -20.80 -6.78 -27.45
C PRO A 78 -21.08 -7.20 -26.00
N PRO A 79 -22.33 -7.13 -25.51
CA PRO A 79 -22.66 -7.52 -24.13
C PRO A 79 -22.20 -8.95 -23.77
N ALA A 80 -22.30 -9.88 -24.71
CA ALA A 80 -21.84 -11.26 -24.54
C ALA A 80 -20.33 -11.38 -24.26
N GLN A 81 -19.51 -10.40 -24.67
CA GLN A 81 -18.06 -10.39 -24.51
C GLN A 81 -17.60 -9.45 -23.38
N ALA A 82 -18.51 -8.72 -22.72
CA ALA A 82 -18.14 -7.74 -21.69
C ALA A 82 -17.45 -8.37 -20.47
N SER A 83 -17.82 -9.61 -20.12
CA SER A 83 -17.13 -10.37 -19.06
C SER A 83 -15.73 -10.80 -19.51
N ASP A 84 -15.58 -11.29 -20.74
CA ASP A 84 -14.30 -11.72 -21.29
C ASP A 84 -13.33 -10.55 -21.45
N LEU A 85 -13.82 -9.36 -21.81
CA LEU A 85 -13.02 -8.14 -21.86
C LEU A 85 -12.28 -7.89 -20.54
N SER A 86 -12.97 -8.05 -19.41
CA SER A 86 -12.38 -7.78 -18.10
C SER A 86 -11.21 -8.71 -17.80
N LEU A 87 -11.35 -10.01 -18.09
CA LEU A 87 -10.28 -11.00 -17.95
C LEU A 87 -9.14 -10.77 -18.95
N ASN A 88 -9.47 -10.46 -20.21
CA ASN A 88 -8.48 -10.26 -21.27
C ASN A 88 -7.63 -9.01 -21.01
N VAL A 89 -8.23 -7.91 -20.56
CA VAL A 89 -7.49 -6.70 -20.16
C VAL A 89 -6.54 -7.00 -19.01
N MET A 90 -6.99 -7.75 -18.00
CA MET A 90 -6.15 -8.17 -16.87
C MET A 90 -4.98 -9.05 -17.33
N ARG A 91 -5.24 -10.05 -18.17
CA ARG A 91 -4.21 -10.97 -18.69
C ARG A 91 -3.20 -10.24 -19.57
N MET A 92 -3.65 -9.35 -20.46
CA MET A 92 -2.80 -8.53 -21.33
C MET A 92 -1.81 -7.66 -20.54
N HIS A 93 -2.21 -7.15 -19.38
CA HIS A 93 -1.32 -6.37 -18.52
C HIS A 93 -0.42 -7.23 -17.61
N GLY A 94 -0.48 -8.55 -17.71
CA GLY A 94 0.40 -9.49 -17.02
C GLY A 94 1.81 -9.56 -17.59
N ILE A 95 2.41 -8.42 -17.90
CA ILE A 95 3.68 -8.29 -18.61
C ILE A 95 4.76 -7.64 -17.72
N GLY A 96 4.62 -7.76 -16.40
CA GLY A 96 5.58 -7.20 -15.45
C GLY A 96 6.91 -7.94 -15.47
N THR A 97 7.99 -7.21 -15.20
CA THR A 97 9.36 -7.73 -15.19
C THR A 97 10.11 -7.32 -13.91
N GLY A 98 11.39 -7.67 -13.83
CA GLY A 98 12.24 -7.33 -12.69
C GLY A 98 12.07 -8.27 -11.51
N ARG A 99 12.52 -7.84 -10.34
CA ARG A 99 12.40 -8.64 -9.11
C ARG A 99 10.93 -8.75 -8.70
N ILE A 100 10.58 -9.84 -8.04
CA ILE A 100 9.29 -9.93 -7.37
C ILE A 100 9.33 -9.06 -6.11
N LEU A 101 8.25 -8.30 -5.87
CA LEU A 101 8.05 -7.56 -4.63
C LEU A 101 8.02 -8.53 -3.45
N ASP A 102 8.60 -8.12 -2.33
CA ASP A 102 8.51 -8.92 -1.11
C ASP A 102 7.09 -8.86 -0.50
N ASP A 103 6.84 -9.69 0.51
CA ASP A 103 5.53 -9.78 1.16
C ASP A 103 5.06 -8.45 1.77
N VAL A 104 5.99 -7.63 2.29
CA VAL A 104 5.64 -6.34 2.87
C VAL A 104 5.25 -5.36 1.77
N GLU A 105 5.99 -5.35 0.66
CA GLU A 105 5.69 -4.54 -0.51
C GLU A 105 4.36 -4.93 -1.16
N SER A 106 4.11 -6.23 -1.37
CA SER A 106 2.86 -6.74 -1.95
C SER A 106 1.65 -6.45 -1.07
N ALA A 107 1.75 -6.67 0.24
CA ALA A 107 0.70 -6.31 1.19
C ALA A 107 0.45 -4.79 1.22
N ALA A 108 1.48 -3.96 1.13
CA ALA A 108 1.32 -2.51 1.04
C ALA A 108 0.55 -2.09 -0.23
N VAL A 109 0.80 -2.76 -1.37
CA VAL A 109 0.06 -2.52 -2.63
C VAL A 109 -1.43 -2.82 -2.45
N ILE A 110 -1.77 -3.95 -1.82
CA ILE A 110 -3.17 -4.30 -1.54
C ILE A 110 -3.82 -3.26 -0.62
N ALA A 111 -3.14 -2.87 0.48
CA ALA A 111 -3.66 -1.87 1.42
C ALA A 111 -3.91 -0.50 0.76
N ALA A 112 -2.97 -0.04 -0.08
CA ALA A 112 -3.12 1.20 -0.83
C ALA A 112 -4.26 1.13 -1.86
N ARG A 113 -4.47 -0.03 -2.50
CA ARG A 113 -5.58 -0.24 -3.44
C ARG A 113 -6.92 -0.28 -2.71
N LEU A 114 -7.01 -1.00 -1.60
CA LEU A 114 -8.19 -1.04 -0.72
C LEU A 114 -8.64 0.37 -0.32
N SER A 115 -7.72 1.21 0.13
CA SER A 115 -8.00 2.61 0.51
C SER A 115 -8.64 3.41 -0.64
N SER A 116 -8.14 3.25 -1.86
CA SER A 116 -8.69 3.90 -3.06
C SER A 116 -10.08 3.39 -3.42
N LEU A 117 -10.30 2.06 -3.39
CA LEU A 117 -11.59 1.45 -3.71
C LEU A 117 -12.68 1.81 -2.70
N ALA A 118 -12.31 1.89 -1.41
CA ALA A 118 -13.21 2.23 -0.31
C ALA A 118 -13.80 3.65 -0.39
N GLN A 119 -13.26 4.52 -1.25
CA GLN A 119 -13.89 5.81 -1.55
C GLN A 119 -15.26 5.63 -2.23
N GLY A 120 -15.48 4.51 -2.92
CA GLY A 120 -16.76 4.18 -3.56
C GLY A 120 -17.00 4.92 -4.87
N LEU A 121 -15.94 5.24 -5.61
CA LEU A 121 -16.01 5.96 -6.89
C LEU A 121 -15.62 5.10 -8.11
N SER A 122 -15.29 3.82 -7.89
CA SER A 122 -14.76 2.94 -8.93
C SER A 122 -15.82 2.08 -9.62
N GLY A 123 -17.06 2.02 -9.09
CA GLY A 123 -18.09 1.11 -9.60
C GLY A 123 -17.79 -0.36 -9.37
N ILE A 124 -17.03 -0.69 -8.31
CA ILE A 124 -16.66 -2.06 -7.95
C ILE A 124 -17.43 -2.50 -6.71
N ARG A 125 -17.72 -3.80 -6.64
CA ARG A 125 -18.43 -4.44 -5.53
C ARG A 125 -17.60 -4.45 -4.23
N PRO A 126 -18.24 -4.29 -3.04
CA PRO A 126 -17.56 -4.41 -1.75
C PRO A 126 -16.98 -5.81 -1.50
N GLU A 127 -17.56 -6.87 -2.08
CA GLU A 127 -17.06 -8.24 -1.99
C GLU A 127 -15.64 -8.40 -2.55
N VAL A 128 -15.23 -7.53 -3.49
CA VAL A 128 -13.86 -7.49 -3.98
C VAL A 128 -12.91 -6.95 -2.91
N ALA A 129 -13.32 -5.92 -2.16
CA ALA A 129 -12.53 -5.41 -1.04
C ALA A 129 -12.48 -6.43 0.11
N ASP A 130 -13.56 -7.15 0.37
CA ASP A 130 -13.58 -8.22 1.37
C ASP A 130 -12.53 -9.29 1.02
N ARG A 131 -12.46 -9.74 -0.24
CA ARG A 131 -11.43 -10.69 -0.67
C ARG A 131 -10.01 -10.14 -0.53
N MET A 132 -9.80 -8.86 -0.82
CA MET A 132 -8.49 -8.23 -0.63
C MET A 132 -8.07 -8.15 0.84
N ILE A 133 -9.04 -7.97 1.75
CA ILE A 133 -8.81 -8.04 3.20
C ILE A 133 -8.43 -9.48 3.61
N GLU A 134 -9.16 -10.48 3.13
CA GLU A 134 -8.84 -11.91 3.37
C GLU A 134 -7.41 -12.25 2.91
N LEU A 135 -6.97 -11.78 1.74
CA LEU A 135 -5.58 -11.99 1.28
C LEU A 135 -4.52 -11.34 2.20
N LEU A 136 -4.84 -10.18 2.80
CA LEU A 136 -3.94 -9.52 3.75
C LEU A 136 -3.87 -10.27 5.07
N GLU A 137 -5.01 -10.72 5.58
CA GLU A 137 -5.14 -11.45 6.85
C GLU A 137 -4.43 -12.81 6.76
N GLU A 138 -4.69 -13.56 5.68
CA GLU A 138 -4.12 -14.89 5.46
C GLU A 138 -2.70 -14.86 4.89
N ARG A 139 -2.18 -13.67 4.57
CA ARG A 139 -0.85 -13.48 3.97
C ARG A 139 -0.65 -14.30 2.68
N ALA A 140 -1.72 -14.50 1.90
CA ALA A 140 -1.69 -15.06 0.56
C ALA A 140 -1.45 -13.95 -0.45
N LEU A 141 -0.18 -13.53 -0.60
CA LEU A 141 0.17 -12.27 -1.23
C LEU A 141 0.53 -12.45 -2.70
N PRO A 142 -0.02 -11.64 -3.63
CA PRO A 142 0.31 -11.73 -5.05
C PRO A 142 1.81 -11.58 -5.31
N ARG A 143 2.35 -12.38 -6.22
CA ARG A 143 3.72 -12.21 -6.72
C ARG A 143 3.72 -11.12 -7.79
N ILE A 144 4.03 -9.90 -7.38
CA ILE A 144 3.99 -8.71 -8.23
C ILE A 144 5.41 -8.42 -8.73
N PRO A 145 5.69 -8.39 -10.03
CA PRO A 145 6.97 -7.91 -10.55
C PRO A 145 7.16 -6.40 -10.31
N SER A 146 8.40 -5.97 -10.04
CA SER A 146 8.72 -4.59 -9.66
C SER A 146 8.72 -3.59 -10.82
N GLU A 147 8.77 -4.07 -12.06
CA GLU A 147 8.86 -3.24 -13.26
C GLU A 147 7.64 -3.46 -14.18
N GLY A 148 7.34 -2.43 -14.99
CA GLY A 148 6.25 -2.45 -15.97
C GLY A 148 5.18 -1.38 -15.76
N SER A 149 5.21 -0.66 -14.63
CA SER A 149 4.46 0.60 -14.46
C SER A 149 5.30 1.79 -14.92
N VAL A 150 4.65 2.76 -15.56
CA VAL A 150 5.22 4.07 -15.91
C VAL A 150 4.72 5.19 -14.99
N GLY A 151 3.89 4.89 -14.00
CA GLY A 151 3.40 5.85 -12.99
C GLY A 151 2.53 7.01 -13.49
N ALA A 152 2.11 7.01 -14.77
CA ALA A 152 1.40 8.14 -15.39
C ALA A 152 -0.10 8.18 -15.06
N SER A 153 -0.86 7.13 -15.44
CA SER A 153 -2.32 7.08 -15.27
C SER A 153 -2.80 5.90 -14.44
N GLY A 154 -1.93 4.92 -14.19
CA GLY A 154 -2.21 3.78 -13.34
C GLY A 154 -1.07 2.76 -13.37
N ASP A 155 -0.87 2.10 -12.23
CA ASP A 155 0.03 0.96 -12.06
C ASP A 155 -0.63 -0.31 -12.65
N LEU A 156 -1.08 -0.23 -13.92
CA LEU A 156 -1.92 -1.24 -14.58
C LEU A 156 -1.25 -2.62 -14.58
N THR A 157 0.01 -2.67 -14.99
CA THR A 157 0.80 -3.90 -15.07
C THR A 157 0.90 -4.61 -13.71
N PRO A 158 1.47 -3.99 -12.66
CA PRO A 158 1.59 -4.63 -11.35
C PRO A 158 0.23 -4.90 -10.67
N LEU A 159 -0.75 -4.00 -10.78
CA LEU A 159 -2.08 -4.23 -10.20
C LEU A 159 -2.88 -5.30 -10.95
N SER A 160 -2.50 -5.67 -12.18
CA SER A 160 -3.08 -6.83 -12.85
C SER A 160 -2.79 -8.14 -12.12
N TYR A 161 -1.66 -8.23 -11.38
CA TYR A 161 -1.31 -9.42 -10.59
C TYR A 161 -2.18 -9.53 -9.36
N VAL A 162 -2.54 -8.39 -8.74
CA VAL A 162 -3.55 -8.37 -7.67
C VAL A 162 -4.89 -8.85 -8.21
N ALA A 163 -5.35 -8.31 -9.35
CA ALA A 163 -6.60 -8.72 -9.97
C ALA A 163 -6.63 -10.21 -10.37
N ALA A 164 -5.52 -10.74 -10.90
CA ALA A 164 -5.39 -12.14 -11.29
C ALA A 164 -5.56 -13.10 -10.11
N VAL A 165 -4.92 -12.80 -8.96
CA VAL A 165 -5.04 -13.63 -7.76
C VAL A 165 -6.48 -13.69 -7.26
N LEU A 166 -7.23 -12.58 -7.33
CA LEU A 166 -8.63 -12.52 -6.91
C LEU A 166 -9.54 -13.47 -7.72
N VAL A 167 -9.17 -13.76 -8.97
CA VAL A 167 -9.88 -14.69 -9.86
C VAL A 167 -9.23 -16.07 -9.93
N GLY A 168 -8.23 -16.35 -9.09
CA GLY A 168 -7.53 -17.63 -9.03
C GLY A 168 -6.49 -17.85 -10.13
N GLU A 169 -6.05 -16.80 -10.82
CA GLU A 169 -4.96 -16.85 -11.80
C GLU A 169 -3.63 -16.37 -11.20
N ARG A 170 -2.52 -16.82 -11.81
CA ARG A 170 -1.13 -16.52 -11.41
C ARG A 170 -0.78 -17.09 -10.03
N GLU A 171 0.34 -16.61 -9.48
CA GLU A 171 0.98 -17.15 -8.29
C GLU A 171 0.92 -16.16 -7.12
N VAL A 172 0.85 -16.71 -5.91
CA VAL A 172 0.98 -16.01 -4.65
C VAL A 172 2.21 -16.53 -3.89
N ASN A 173 2.77 -15.71 -3.01
CA ASN A 173 3.55 -16.22 -1.89
C ASN A 173 2.58 -16.58 -0.76
N PHE A 174 2.56 -17.84 -0.35
CA PHE A 174 1.69 -18.33 0.71
C PHE A 174 2.40 -19.42 1.52
N GLY A 175 2.51 -19.22 2.84
CA GLY A 175 3.28 -20.12 3.71
C GLY A 175 4.80 -20.13 3.40
N GLY A 176 5.34 -19.03 2.87
CA GLY A 176 6.77 -18.90 2.53
C GLY A 176 7.20 -19.59 1.24
N ARG A 177 6.24 -20.01 0.41
CA ARG A 177 6.46 -20.67 -0.88
C ARG A 177 5.60 -20.05 -1.97
N GLU A 178 6.05 -20.20 -3.21
CA GLU A 178 5.27 -19.88 -4.40
C GLU A 178 4.21 -20.94 -4.65
N VAL A 179 2.95 -20.52 -4.80
CA VAL A 179 1.80 -21.40 -5.00
C VAL A 179 0.85 -20.77 -6.02
N ASP A 180 0.20 -21.59 -6.84
CA ASP A 180 -0.89 -21.14 -7.71
C ASP A 180 -2.00 -20.48 -6.88
N ALA A 181 -2.50 -19.33 -7.32
CA ALA A 181 -3.56 -18.59 -6.64
C ALA A 181 -4.82 -19.44 -6.46
N ALA A 182 -5.22 -20.22 -7.47
CA ALA A 182 -6.34 -21.15 -7.34
C ALA A 182 -6.14 -22.21 -6.23
N ALA A 183 -4.91 -22.69 -6.03
CA ALA A 183 -4.61 -23.65 -4.98
C ALA A 183 -4.63 -22.99 -3.60
N ALA A 184 -4.01 -21.82 -3.46
CA ALA A 184 -4.03 -21.04 -2.22
C ALA A 184 -5.46 -20.65 -1.82
N LEU A 185 -6.28 -20.15 -2.75
CA LEU A 185 -7.69 -19.84 -2.48
C LEU A 185 -8.48 -21.06 -2.02
N ARG A 186 -8.29 -22.23 -2.64
CA ARG A 186 -8.93 -23.47 -2.18
C ARG A 186 -8.49 -23.87 -0.78
N GLU A 187 -7.20 -23.75 -0.47
CA GLU A 187 -6.66 -24.04 0.86
C GLU A 187 -7.27 -23.13 1.95
N LEU A 188 -7.54 -21.87 1.59
CA LEU A 188 -8.24 -20.89 2.45
C LEU A 188 -9.77 -21.05 2.47
N GLY A 189 -10.35 -22.01 1.74
CA GLY A 189 -11.81 -22.16 1.62
C GLY A 189 -12.49 -21.05 0.82
N LEU A 190 -11.72 -20.31 0.02
CA LEU A 190 -12.17 -19.16 -0.76
C LEU A 190 -12.46 -19.56 -2.22
N VAL A 191 -13.63 -19.16 -2.71
CA VAL A 191 -14.00 -19.37 -4.13
C VAL A 191 -13.46 -18.22 -4.98
N PRO A 192 -12.77 -18.49 -6.12
CA PRO A 192 -12.32 -17.44 -7.03
C PRO A 192 -13.44 -16.50 -7.48
N LEU A 193 -13.16 -15.20 -7.52
CA LEU A 193 -14.16 -14.22 -7.94
C LEU A 193 -14.42 -14.29 -9.44
N LYS A 194 -15.68 -14.12 -9.82
CA LYS A 194 -16.05 -13.76 -11.20
C LYS A 194 -16.16 -12.24 -11.29
N LEU A 195 -15.24 -11.61 -11.99
CA LEU A 195 -15.26 -10.15 -12.19
C LEU A 195 -16.43 -9.76 -13.09
N LEU A 196 -17.12 -8.70 -12.69
CA LEU A 196 -18.13 -8.03 -13.50
C LEU A 196 -17.46 -7.02 -14.45
N PRO A 197 -18.18 -6.54 -15.48
CA PRO A 197 -17.67 -5.48 -16.34
C PRO A 197 -17.12 -4.30 -15.53
N LYS A 198 -15.99 -3.73 -15.97
CA LYS A 198 -15.18 -2.69 -15.30
C LYS A 198 -14.35 -3.14 -14.09
N GLU A 199 -14.65 -4.24 -13.42
CA GLU A 199 -14.01 -4.53 -12.13
C GLU A 199 -12.51 -4.78 -12.24
N SER A 200 -12.03 -5.42 -13.33
CA SER A 200 -10.59 -5.56 -13.57
C SER A 200 -9.92 -4.21 -13.76
N LEU A 201 -10.54 -3.30 -14.52
CA LEU A 201 -10.03 -1.94 -14.69
C LEU A 201 -10.08 -1.14 -13.38
N ALA A 202 -11.13 -1.32 -12.56
CA ALA A 202 -11.21 -0.69 -11.24
C ALA A 202 -10.11 -1.19 -10.29
N LEU A 203 -9.71 -2.45 -10.38
CA LEU A 203 -8.58 -3.02 -9.64
C LEU A 203 -7.24 -2.49 -10.14
N MET A 204 -7.08 -2.40 -11.46
CA MET A 204 -5.79 -2.10 -12.10
C MET A 204 -5.50 -0.61 -12.24
N ASN A 205 -6.53 0.22 -12.36
CA ASN A 205 -6.38 1.64 -12.64
C ASN A 205 -6.22 2.45 -11.34
N GLY A 206 -4.99 2.89 -11.09
CA GLY A 206 -4.63 3.74 -9.96
C GLY A 206 -3.14 3.63 -9.61
N THR A 207 -2.62 4.56 -8.81
CA THR A 207 -1.20 4.66 -8.45
C THR A 207 -0.85 3.89 -7.17
N SER A 208 -1.52 2.76 -6.92
CA SER A 208 -1.48 2.09 -5.62
C SER A 208 -0.14 1.39 -5.34
N MET A 209 0.55 0.85 -6.34
CA MET A 209 1.91 0.32 -6.13
C MET A 209 2.88 1.46 -5.84
N THR A 210 2.85 2.52 -6.65
CA THR A 210 3.72 3.69 -6.48
C THR A 210 3.53 4.32 -5.10
N THR A 211 2.27 4.50 -4.67
CA THR A 211 1.94 5.03 -3.34
C THR A 211 2.39 4.09 -2.22
N ALA A 212 2.16 2.78 -2.36
CA ALA A 212 2.58 1.79 -1.37
C ALA A 212 4.09 1.79 -1.14
N LEU A 213 4.88 1.75 -2.22
CA LEU A 213 6.33 1.79 -2.14
C LEU A 213 6.84 3.12 -1.58
N ALA A 214 6.18 4.24 -1.90
CA ALA A 214 6.49 5.54 -1.31
C ALA A 214 6.23 5.57 0.20
N CYS A 215 5.14 4.96 0.69
CA CYS A 215 4.86 4.82 2.12
C CYS A 215 5.97 4.05 2.84
N LEU A 216 6.41 2.91 2.28
CA LEU A 216 7.49 2.10 2.83
C LEU A 216 8.85 2.84 2.78
N ALA A 217 9.14 3.51 1.68
CA ALA A 217 10.35 4.34 1.53
C ALA A 217 10.38 5.49 2.55
N TRP A 218 9.25 6.19 2.73
CA TRP A 218 9.12 7.25 3.73
C TRP A 218 9.36 6.75 5.15
N SER A 219 8.77 5.60 5.51
CA SER A 219 8.96 4.98 6.82
C SER A 219 10.44 4.67 7.09
N ARG A 220 11.14 4.11 6.08
CA ARG A 220 12.59 3.86 6.16
C ARG A 220 13.39 5.16 6.27
N ALA A 221 13.08 6.17 5.45
CA ALA A 221 13.75 7.48 5.48
C ALA A 221 13.60 8.17 6.84
N ARG A 222 12.38 8.16 7.42
CA ARG A 222 12.12 8.71 8.76
C ARG A 222 12.96 8.00 9.84
N ARG A 223 13.07 6.67 9.76
CA ARG A 223 13.92 5.88 10.67
C ARG A 223 15.41 6.23 10.50
N LEU A 224 15.89 6.30 9.26
CA LEU A 224 17.28 6.66 8.96
C LEU A 224 17.63 8.08 9.46
N ALA A 225 16.73 9.04 9.32
CA ALA A 225 16.95 10.40 9.84
C ALA A 225 17.12 10.40 11.38
N ARG A 226 16.33 9.59 12.10
CA ARG A 226 16.48 9.46 13.56
C ARG A 226 17.80 8.78 13.92
N ILE A 227 18.17 7.70 13.22
CA ILE A 227 19.45 6.99 13.44
C ILE A 227 20.63 7.92 13.17
N ALA A 228 20.61 8.66 12.05
CA ALA A 228 21.65 9.62 11.72
C ALA A 228 21.79 10.69 12.81
N SER A 229 20.68 11.19 13.36
CA SER A 229 20.70 12.13 14.47
C SER A 229 21.37 11.54 15.72
N THR A 230 21.08 10.28 16.06
CA THR A 230 21.75 9.60 17.19
C THR A 230 23.24 9.38 16.94
N LEU A 231 23.62 9.00 15.72
CA LEU A 231 25.03 8.86 15.34
C LEU A 231 25.77 10.21 15.39
N THR A 232 25.11 11.31 15.03
CA THR A 232 25.67 12.66 15.21
C THR A 232 25.91 12.94 16.69
N ALA A 233 24.97 12.64 17.58
CA ALA A 233 25.16 12.80 19.03
C ALA A 233 26.35 11.97 19.55
N MET A 234 26.44 10.70 19.15
CA MET A 234 27.56 9.83 19.51
C MET A 234 28.90 10.37 19.00
N THR A 235 28.92 10.89 17.78
CA THR A 235 30.12 11.50 17.20
C THR A 235 30.52 12.75 17.97
N SER A 236 29.57 13.62 18.33
CA SER A 236 29.83 14.79 19.17
C SER A 236 30.45 14.42 20.52
N ILE A 237 30.03 13.30 21.13
CA ILE A 237 30.67 12.79 22.35
C ILE A 237 32.10 12.30 22.06
N ALA A 238 32.30 11.54 20.99
CA ALA A 238 33.59 10.95 20.66
C ALA A 238 34.69 11.98 20.33
N ILE A 239 34.31 13.17 19.87
CA ILE A 239 35.24 14.25 19.47
C ILE A 239 35.32 15.39 20.49
N ASP A 240 34.73 15.24 21.68
CA ASP A 240 34.60 16.31 22.70
C ASP A 240 33.96 17.60 22.13
N GLY A 241 32.91 17.42 21.33
CA GLY A 241 32.17 18.49 20.66
C GLY A 241 31.29 19.32 21.59
N ASN A 242 30.86 20.48 21.11
CA ASN A 242 30.10 21.45 21.87
C ASN A 242 28.58 21.24 21.73
N ALA A 243 27.95 20.73 22.77
CA ALA A 243 26.50 20.49 22.83
C ALA A 243 25.64 21.75 22.61
N ILE A 244 26.18 22.94 22.86
CA ILE A 244 25.47 24.23 22.69
C ILE A 244 25.06 24.43 21.22
N HIS A 245 25.75 23.81 20.26
CA HIS A 245 25.39 23.89 18.85
C HIS A 245 23.98 23.34 18.54
N PHE A 246 23.40 22.53 19.43
CA PHE A 246 22.05 21.97 19.32
C PHE A 246 21.02 22.66 20.24
N ASP A 247 21.36 23.81 20.81
CA ASP A 247 20.49 24.58 21.68
C ASP A 247 19.21 25.02 20.94
N ARG A 248 18.05 24.86 21.61
CA ARG A 248 16.73 25.19 21.06
C ARG A 248 16.68 26.61 20.50
N ARG A 249 17.32 27.58 21.18
CA ARG A 249 17.29 29.01 20.83
C ARG A 249 17.94 29.27 19.48
N LEU A 250 19.07 28.61 19.19
CA LEU A 250 19.77 28.73 17.91
C LEU A 250 18.89 28.30 16.74
N HIS A 251 18.16 27.19 16.91
CA HIS A 251 17.30 26.66 15.87
C HIS A 251 15.94 27.37 15.78
N ALA A 252 15.43 27.92 16.88
CA ALA A 252 14.21 28.73 16.91
C ALA A 252 14.36 30.06 16.15
N ALA A 253 15.60 30.56 16.00
CA ALA A 253 15.89 31.75 15.20
C ALA A 253 15.78 31.53 13.67
N LYS A 254 15.54 30.28 13.21
CA LYS A 254 15.43 29.93 11.78
C LYS A 254 14.06 29.31 11.47
N PRO A 255 13.41 29.64 10.34
CA PRO A 255 12.07 29.15 10.01
C PRO A 255 12.08 27.74 9.38
N HIS A 256 12.86 26.80 9.93
CA HIS A 256 13.03 25.46 9.37
C HIS A 256 12.62 24.38 10.39
N PRO A 257 11.38 23.85 10.33
CA PRO A 257 10.87 22.91 11.34
C PRO A 257 11.64 21.58 11.36
N GLY A 258 12.10 21.10 10.19
CA GLY A 258 12.93 19.89 10.11
C GLY A 258 14.27 20.04 10.83
N GLN A 259 14.92 21.20 10.67
CA GLN A 259 16.18 21.51 11.35
C GLN A 259 15.99 21.52 12.88
N GLY A 260 14.92 22.19 13.36
CA GLY A 260 14.62 22.24 14.79
C GLY A 260 14.36 20.85 15.39
N ARG A 261 13.65 19.99 14.65
CA ARG A 261 13.35 18.61 15.07
C ARG A 261 14.61 17.74 15.17
N VAL A 262 15.51 17.81 14.18
CA VAL A 262 16.77 17.07 14.21
C VAL A 262 17.64 17.52 15.39
N ALA A 263 17.74 18.84 15.62
CA ALA A 263 18.50 19.37 16.74
C ALA A 263 17.90 18.96 18.10
N GLU A 264 16.57 18.93 18.22
CA GLU A 264 15.89 18.42 19.41
C GLU A 264 16.26 16.96 19.69
N TRP A 265 16.25 16.10 18.67
CA TRP A 265 16.65 14.71 18.80
C TRP A 265 18.11 14.54 19.23
N ILE A 266 19.03 15.28 18.62
CA ILE A 266 20.45 15.24 18.98
C ILE A 266 20.63 15.73 20.42
N ARG A 267 20.02 16.86 20.79
CA ARG A 267 20.11 17.41 22.14
C ARG A 267 19.58 16.43 23.19
N ALA A 268 18.45 15.78 22.92
CA ALA A 268 17.89 14.77 23.82
C ALA A 268 18.85 13.59 24.03
N ASP A 269 19.51 13.12 22.97
CA ASP A 269 20.49 12.02 23.07
C ASP A 269 21.77 12.43 23.82
N LEU A 270 22.15 13.71 23.78
CA LEU A 270 23.32 14.25 24.49
C LEU A 270 23.07 14.56 25.98
N ASP A 271 21.81 14.65 26.42
CA ASP A 271 21.44 15.20 27.73
C ASP A 271 22.12 14.47 28.91
N GLY A 272 22.20 13.15 28.85
CA GLY A 272 22.88 12.32 29.85
C GLY A 272 24.41 12.40 29.84
N PHE A 273 25.01 13.06 28.83
CA PHE A 273 26.46 13.12 28.61
C PHE A 273 27.04 14.52 28.75
N GLN A 274 26.23 15.52 29.12
CA GLN A 274 26.67 16.93 29.21
C GLN A 274 27.92 17.13 30.07
N SER A 275 28.07 16.39 31.17
CA SER A 275 29.25 16.48 32.05
C SER A 275 30.55 15.99 31.41
N ARG A 276 30.46 15.18 30.34
CA ARG A 276 31.59 14.67 29.57
C ARG A 276 31.93 15.57 28.38
N LEU A 277 30.97 16.37 27.92
CA LEU A 277 31.16 17.29 26.81
C LEU A 277 31.83 18.56 27.34
N LYS A 278 33.17 18.53 27.41
CA LYS A 278 34.00 19.70 27.68
C LYS A 278 34.47 20.26 26.34
N PRO A 279 33.90 21.36 25.85
CA PRO A 279 34.27 21.89 24.54
C PRO A 279 35.77 22.12 24.49
N SER A 280 36.47 21.36 23.65
CA SER A 280 37.92 21.49 23.48
C SER A 280 38.28 22.61 22.51
N ARG A 281 37.29 23.13 21.77
CA ARG A 281 37.43 24.14 20.71
C ARG A 281 36.23 25.09 20.71
N LEU A 282 36.43 26.30 20.19
CA LEU A 282 35.37 27.32 20.06
C LEU A 282 34.34 26.98 18.97
N GLN A 283 34.78 26.29 17.92
CA GLN A 283 33.97 25.91 16.76
C GLN A 283 34.27 24.47 16.37
N ASP A 284 33.22 23.67 16.24
CA ASP A 284 33.28 22.34 15.66
C ASP A 284 33.18 22.40 14.13
N ARG A 285 33.72 21.37 13.46
CA ARG A 285 33.66 21.22 12.00
C ARG A 285 32.34 20.62 11.54
#